data_AF-A0A239P3N8-F1
#
_entry.id   AF-A0A239P3N8-F1
#
_cell.length_a   1.000
_cell.length_b   1.000
_cell.length_c   1.000
_cell.angle_alpha   90.00
_cell.angle_beta   90.00
_cell.angle_gamma   90.00
#
_symmetry.space_group_name_H-M   'P 1'
#
loop_
_entity.id
_entity.type
_entity.pdbx_description
1 polymer ?
#
loop_
_entity_poly.entity_id
_entity_poly.type
_entity_poly.pdbx_seq_one_letter_code
_entity_poly.pdbx_strand_id
1 'polypeptide(L)'
;MPTIDIRKITAGLSPTWSGYLRDWDRTLRAANHPETTRYSYLLAAAQLGRYLATECDEFDAAEAADDPCLVGRGHIEGFQAWMVDIRSASIALNKHKCLQQFFKWLTLDEEAIRR
;
A
#
# COMPACT_ATOMS: atom_id res chain seq x y z
N MET A 1 -12.16 11.22 -19.23
CA MET A 1 -11.09 10.29 -18.81
C MET A 1 -11.42 9.85 -17.39
N PRO A 2 -11.34 8.56 -17.03
CA PRO A 2 -11.50 8.23 -15.63
C PRO A 2 -10.39 8.96 -14.87
N THR A 3 -10.74 9.58 -13.77
CA THR A 3 -9.82 10.15 -12.81
C THR A 3 -9.86 9.16 -11.65
N ILE A 4 -8.74 8.50 -11.33
CA ILE A 4 -8.65 7.67 -10.13
C ILE A 4 -9.32 8.41 -8.97
N ASP A 5 -10.36 7.81 -8.40
CA ASP A 5 -11.00 8.32 -7.20
C ASP A 5 -10.22 7.81 -5.99
N ILE A 6 -9.17 8.55 -5.65
CA ILE A 6 -8.29 8.18 -4.54
C ILE A 6 -9.02 8.13 -3.20
N ARG A 7 -10.14 8.86 -3.05
CA ARG A 7 -10.95 8.82 -1.83
C ARG A 7 -11.63 7.46 -1.69
N LYS A 8 -12.10 6.87 -2.79
CA LYS A 8 -12.63 5.50 -2.79
C LYS A 8 -11.56 4.46 -2.51
N ILE A 9 -10.36 4.61 -3.09
CA ILE A 9 -9.26 3.64 -2.85
C ILE A 9 -8.83 3.64 -1.37
N THR A 10 -8.75 4.83 -0.77
CA THR A 10 -8.31 5.04 0.62
C THR A 10 -9.42 4.88 1.66
N ALA A 11 -10.64 4.57 1.24
CA ALA A 11 -11.75 4.36 2.17
C ALA A 11 -11.46 3.21 3.14
N GLY A 12 -11.75 3.44 4.42
CA GLY A 12 -11.53 2.49 5.51
C GLY A 12 -10.08 2.38 6.00
N LEU A 13 -9.17 3.22 5.49
CA LEU A 13 -7.79 3.31 6.00
C LEU A 13 -7.67 4.40 7.07
N SER A 14 -6.60 4.32 7.88
CA SER A 14 -6.23 5.41 8.77
C SER A 14 -5.96 6.71 8.00
N PRO A 15 -6.04 7.88 8.68
CA PRO A 15 -5.65 9.15 8.08
C PRO A 15 -4.20 9.16 7.57
N THR A 16 -3.28 8.52 8.29
CA THR A 16 -1.86 8.43 7.95
C THR A 16 -1.65 7.66 6.65
N TRP A 17 -2.19 6.44 6.53
CA TRP A 17 -2.19 5.66 5.29
C TRP A 17 -2.81 6.44 4.13
N SER A 18 -3.94 7.10 4.37
CA SER A 18 -4.62 7.93 3.36
C SER A 18 -3.76 9.11 2.88
N GLY A 19 -2.98 9.71 3.78
CA GLY A 19 -2.01 10.75 3.47
C GLY A 19 -0.91 10.24 2.53
N TYR A 20 -0.19 9.19 2.96
CA TYR A 20 0.88 8.57 2.19
C TYR A 20 0.43 8.14 0.78
N LEU A 21 -0.75 7.53 0.64
CA LEU A 21 -1.26 7.11 -0.67
C LEU A 21 -1.59 8.29 -1.58
N ARG A 22 -2.05 9.43 -1.02
CA ARG A 22 -2.29 10.65 -1.80
C ARG A 22 -1.00 11.28 -2.27
N ASP A 23 0.01 11.30 -1.41
CA ASP A 23 1.31 11.87 -1.72
C ASP A 23 2.03 11.01 -2.75
N TRP A 24 1.99 9.69 -2.58
CA TRP A 24 2.51 8.74 -3.56
C TRP A 24 1.82 8.84 -4.92
N ASP A 25 0.49 8.98 -4.99
CA ASP A 25 -0.22 9.21 -6.26
C ASP A 25 0.20 10.53 -6.94
N ARG A 26 0.56 11.57 -6.19
CA ARG A 26 1.13 12.81 -6.78
C ARG A 26 2.51 12.54 -7.35
N THR A 27 3.38 11.84 -6.62
CA THR A 27 4.72 11.45 -7.11
C THR A 27 4.65 10.59 -8.37
N LEU A 28 3.78 9.57 -8.37
CA LEU A 28 3.58 8.71 -9.53
C LEU A 28 3.05 9.47 -10.75
N ARG A 29 2.17 10.46 -10.53
CA ARG A 29 1.70 11.36 -11.60
C ARG A 29 2.80 12.25 -12.14
N ALA A 30 3.63 12.84 -11.27
CA ALA A 30 4.77 13.67 -11.67
C ALA A 30 5.79 12.87 -12.50
N ALA A 31 5.99 11.59 -12.16
CA ALA A 31 6.84 10.67 -12.92
C ALA A 31 6.19 10.11 -14.20
N ASN A 32 5.02 10.63 -14.61
CA ASN A 32 4.29 10.25 -15.82
C ASN A 32 3.89 8.75 -15.87
N HIS A 33 3.63 8.11 -14.72
CA HIS A 33 3.11 6.74 -14.72
C HIS A 33 1.67 6.70 -15.26
N PRO A 34 1.32 5.74 -16.13
CA PRO A 34 -0.05 5.56 -16.62
C PRO A 34 -1.05 5.32 -15.51
N GLU A 35 -2.29 5.76 -15.71
CA GLU A 35 -3.35 5.65 -14.69
C GLU A 35 -3.60 4.21 -14.24
N THR A 36 -3.60 3.25 -15.16
CA THR A 36 -3.79 1.82 -14.84
C THR A 36 -2.69 1.28 -13.92
N THR A 37 -1.45 1.74 -14.12
CA THR A 37 -0.30 1.42 -13.26
C THR A 37 -0.46 2.05 -11.88
N ARG A 38 -0.78 3.35 -11.82
CA ARG A 38 -1.02 4.06 -10.55
C ARG A 38 -2.14 3.41 -9.75
N TYR A 39 -3.24 3.05 -10.41
CA TYR A 39 -4.37 2.36 -9.78
C TYR A 39 -3.93 1.02 -9.16
N SER A 40 -3.17 0.21 -9.90
CA SER A 40 -2.70 -1.09 -9.42
C SER A 40 -1.80 -0.96 -8.18
N TYR A 41 -0.93 0.05 -8.19
CA TYR A 41 -0.03 0.40 -7.09
C TYR A 41 -0.80 0.85 -5.84
N LEU A 42 -1.65 1.87 -5.98
CA LEU A 42 -2.44 2.41 -4.87
C LEU A 42 -3.39 1.35 -4.29
N LEU A 43 -4.01 0.53 -5.14
CA LEU A 43 -4.89 -0.53 -4.69
C LEU A 43 -4.14 -1.60 -3.89
N ALA A 44 -2.90 -1.93 -4.27
CA ALA A 44 -2.11 -2.91 -3.52
C ALA A 44 -1.81 -2.43 -2.10
N ALA A 45 -1.33 -1.19 -1.97
CA ALA A 45 -1.02 -0.60 -0.67
C ALA A 45 -2.29 -0.39 0.18
N ALA A 46 -3.41 0.04 -0.42
CA ALA A 46 -4.67 0.14 0.30
C ALA A 46 -5.23 -1.22 0.75
N GLN A 47 -5.01 -2.30 -0.01
CA GLN A 47 -5.40 -3.64 0.41
C GLN A 47 -4.55 -4.15 1.58
N LEU A 48 -3.26 -3.84 1.59
CA LEU A 48 -2.39 -4.14 2.73
C LEU A 48 -2.85 -3.41 3.99
N GLY A 49 -3.09 -2.09 3.94
CA GLY A 49 -3.57 -1.35 5.11
C GLY A 49 -4.90 -1.88 5.66
N ARG A 50 -5.83 -2.28 4.78
CA ARG A 50 -7.08 -2.95 5.22
C ARG A 50 -6.84 -4.32 5.83
N TYR A 51 -5.99 -5.13 5.23
CA TYR A 51 -5.62 -6.44 5.77
C TYR A 51 -5.05 -6.29 7.19
N LEU A 52 -4.14 -5.35 7.41
CA LEU A 52 -3.57 -5.07 8.73
C LEU A 52 -4.64 -4.65 9.75
N ALA A 53 -5.63 -3.86 9.32
CA ALA A 53 -6.68 -3.39 10.20
C ALA A 53 -7.76 -4.43 10.55
N THR A 54 -7.89 -5.52 9.78
CA THR A 54 -9.08 -6.39 9.85
C THR A 54 -8.79 -7.88 9.91
N GLU A 55 -7.71 -8.34 9.28
CA GLU A 55 -7.43 -9.76 9.07
C GLU A 55 -6.12 -10.21 9.76
N CYS A 56 -5.27 -9.28 10.19
CA CYS A 56 -3.98 -9.56 10.82
C CYS A 56 -4.04 -9.25 12.32
N ASP A 57 -3.71 -10.24 13.14
CA ASP A 57 -3.63 -10.14 14.60
C ASP A 57 -2.20 -10.35 15.15
N GLU A 58 -1.22 -10.51 14.26
CA GLU A 58 0.19 -10.73 14.58
C GLU A 58 1.05 -9.50 14.29
N PHE A 59 2.31 -9.51 14.77
CA PHE A 59 3.37 -8.54 14.41
C PHE A 59 3.12 -7.06 14.72
N ASP A 60 2.26 -6.73 15.69
CA ASP A 60 1.85 -5.35 15.97
C ASP A 60 1.08 -4.73 14.79
N ALA A 61 0.19 -5.54 14.20
CA ALA A 61 -0.63 -5.15 13.04
C ALA A 61 -1.50 -3.91 13.29
N ALA A 62 -1.91 -3.63 14.53
CA ALA A 62 -2.70 -2.45 14.85
C ALA A 62 -1.90 -1.16 14.63
N GLU A 63 -0.65 -1.14 15.06
CA GLU A 63 0.29 -0.03 14.86
C GLU A 63 0.62 0.13 13.37
N ALA A 64 0.87 -0.98 12.66
CA ALA A 64 1.13 -0.94 11.22
C ALA A 64 -0.13 -0.60 10.38
N ALA A 65 -1.33 -0.89 10.89
CA ALA A 65 -2.59 -0.47 10.31
C ALA A 65 -2.83 1.04 10.47
N ASP A 66 -2.27 1.65 11.52
CA ASP A 66 -2.31 3.10 11.70
C ASP A 66 -1.22 3.81 10.88
N ASP A 67 0.04 3.33 10.91
CA ASP A 67 1.18 3.96 10.23
C ASP A 67 1.90 3.00 9.25
N PRO A 68 1.92 3.30 7.94
CA PRO A 68 2.64 2.48 6.95
C PRO A 68 4.16 2.41 7.20
N CYS A 69 4.76 3.33 7.96
CA CYS A 69 6.19 3.30 8.30
C CYS A 69 6.54 2.13 9.24
N LEU A 70 5.56 1.58 9.95
CA LEU A 70 5.76 0.48 10.90
C LEU A 70 5.58 -0.90 10.24
N VAL A 71 5.28 -0.94 8.95
CA VAL A 71 5.12 -2.20 8.22
C VAL A 71 6.45 -2.93 8.08
N GLY A 72 6.65 -3.95 8.92
CA GLY A 72 7.74 -4.90 8.80
C GLY A 72 7.53 -6.03 7.79
N ARG A 73 8.55 -6.91 7.67
CA ARG A 73 8.54 -8.07 6.77
C ARG A 73 7.41 -9.05 7.07
N GLY A 74 7.15 -9.36 8.35
CA GLY A 74 6.13 -10.32 8.77
C GLY A 74 4.74 -9.96 8.24
N HIS A 75 4.38 -8.67 8.32
CA HIS A 75 3.15 -8.13 7.72
C HIS A 75 3.02 -8.41 6.22
N ILE A 76 4.11 -8.24 5.46
CA ILE A 76 4.11 -8.43 4.00
C ILE A 76 3.95 -9.91 3.66
N GLU A 77 4.64 -10.78 4.39
CA GLU A 77 4.56 -12.23 4.20
C GLU A 77 3.18 -12.77 4.58
N GLY A 78 2.61 -12.29 5.70
CA GLY A 78 1.24 -12.60 6.11
C GLY A 78 0.21 -12.14 5.08
N PHE A 79 0.31 -10.90 4.60
CA PHE A 79 -0.55 -10.40 3.53
C PHE A 79 -0.41 -11.21 2.24
N GLN A 80 0.80 -11.62 1.88
CA GLN A 80 1.04 -12.44 0.70
C GLN A 80 0.38 -13.81 0.83
N ALA A 81 0.52 -14.47 1.98
CA ALA A 81 -0.14 -15.74 2.27
C ALA A 81 -1.67 -15.62 2.19
N TRP A 82 -2.24 -14.63 2.88
CA TRP A 82 -3.67 -14.35 2.84
C TRP A 82 -4.18 -14.10 1.42
N MET A 83 -3.44 -13.35 0.59
CA MET A 83 -3.79 -13.11 -0.81
C MET A 83 -3.76 -14.38 -1.68
N VAL A 84 -2.89 -15.35 -1.37
CA VAL A 84 -2.90 -16.66 -2.04
C VAL A 84 -4.20 -17.39 -1.72
N ASP A 85 -4.59 -17.41 -0.45
CA ASP A 85 -5.75 -18.14 0.04
C ASP A 85 -7.07 -17.58 -0.50
N ILE A 86 -7.23 -16.25 -0.49
CA ILE A 86 -8.50 -15.60 -0.88
C ILE A 86 -8.59 -15.28 -2.38
N ARG A 87 -7.46 -15.35 -3.11
CA ARG A 87 -7.40 -15.06 -4.56
C ARG A 87 -6.59 -16.12 -5.28
N SER A 88 -5.28 -15.91 -5.40
CA SER A 88 -4.35 -16.80 -6.11
C SER A 88 -2.89 -16.35 -5.96
N ALA A 89 -1.97 -17.28 -6.21
CA ALA A 89 -0.53 -17.01 -6.24
C ALA A 89 -0.11 -15.91 -7.24
N SER A 90 -0.74 -15.86 -8.42
CA SER A 90 -0.41 -14.86 -9.43
C SER A 90 -0.83 -13.46 -9.01
N ILE A 91 -1.99 -13.32 -8.36
CA ILE A 91 -2.46 -12.04 -7.82
C ILE A 91 -1.60 -11.62 -6.63
N ALA A 92 -1.27 -12.55 -5.73
CA ALA A 92 -0.38 -12.29 -4.59
C ALA A 92 0.99 -11.76 -5.04
N LEU A 93 1.62 -12.41 -6.03
CA LEU A 93 2.89 -11.95 -6.60
C LEU A 93 2.79 -10.55 -7.21
N ASN A 94 1.71 -10.27 -7.93
CA ASN A 94 1.52 -8.97 -8.56
C ASN A 94 1.36 -7.86 -7.50
N LYS A 95 0.62 -8.14 -6.42
CA LYS A 95 0.48 -7.24 -5.27
C LYS A 95 1.80 -7.02 -4.54
N HIS A 96 2.58 -8.08 -4.31
CA HIS A 96 3.90 -7.98 -3.71
C HIS A 96 4.83 -7.04 -4.51
N LYS A 97 4.88 -7.17 -5.84
CA LYS A 97 5.67 -6.26 -6.71
C LYS A 97 5.22 -4.81 -6.62
N CYS A 98 3.91 -4.57 -6.50
CA CYS A 98 3.36 -3.22 -6.31
C CYS A 98 3.79 -2.64 -4.94
N LEU A 99 3.72 -3.45 -3.89
CA LEU A 99 4.13 -3.05 -2.54
C LEU A 99 5.63 -2.74 -2.46
N GLN A 100 6.48 -3.48 -3.19
CA GLN A 100 7.91 -3.15 -3.29
C GLN A 100 8.14 -1.73 -3.81
N GLN A 101 7.35 -1.26 -4.78
CA GLN A 101 7.46 0.12 -5.28
C GLN A 101 6.99 1.15 -4.25
N PHE A 102 5.94 0.83 -3.49
CA PHE A 102 5.44 1.70 -2.41
C PHE A 102 6.49 1.90 -1.33
N PHE A 103 7.01 0.80 -0.77
CA PHE A 103 7.99 0.88 0.31
C PHE A 103 9.34 1.42 -0.16
N LYS A 104 9.73 1.16 -1.41
CA LYS A 104 10.90 1.82 -2.01
C LYS A 104 10.72 3.35 -2.02
N TRP A 105 9.55 3.85 -2.42
CA TRP A 105 9.25 5.28 -2.39
C TRP A 105 9.27 5.83 -0.96
N LEU A 106 8.65 5.11 -0.02
CA LEU A 106 8.57 5.53 1.39
C LEU A 106 9.96 5.61 2.05
N THR A 107 10.86 4.66 1.77
CA THR A 107 12.24 4.68 2.27
C THR A 107 13.14 5.70 1.57
N LEU A 108 13.00 5.92 0.25
CA LEU A 108 13.92 6.78 -0.50
C LEU A 108 13.51 8.25 -0.57
N ASP A 109 12.21 8.54 -0.67
CA ASP A 109 11.74 9.89 -0.99
C ASP A 109 11.14 10.62 0.25
N GLU A 110 10.53 9.91 1.20
CA GLU A 110 9.97 10.53 2.42
C GLU A 110 10.99 10.65 3.57
N GLU A 111 11.78 9.60 3.84
CA GLU A 111 12.84 9.68 4.85
C GLU A 111 13.96 10.65 4.48
N ALA A 112 14.24 10.84 3.19
CA ALA A 112 15.25 11.78 2.70
C ALA A 112 14.90 13.25 2.95
N ILE A 113 13.62 13.59 3.12
CA ILE A 113 13.14 14.97 3.37
C ILE A 113 13.04 15.26 4.87
N ARG A 114 12.88 14.24 5.73
CA ARG A 114 12.80 14.40 7.20
C ARG A 114 14.16 14.50 7.91
N ARG A 115 15.28 14.32 7.20
CA ARG A 115 16.65 14.51 7.72
C ARG A 115 17.19 15.89 7.40
#